data_AF-A0A8R1Y428-F1
#
_entry.id   AF-A0A8R1Y428-F1
#
_cell.length_a   1.000
_cell.length_b   1.000
_cell.length_c   1.000
_cell.angle_alpha   90.00
_cell.angle_beta   90.00
_cell.angle_gamma   90.00
#
_symmetry.space_group_name_H-M   'P 1'
#
loop_
_entity.id
_entity.type
_entity.pdbx_description
1 polymer ?
#
loop_
_entity_poly.entity_id
_entity_poly.type
_entity_poly.pdbx_seq_one_letter_code
_entity_poly.pdbx_strand_id
1 'polypeptide(L)'
;MSTESLYAAVNEVLKKLVAEAIAAEKCMKIVNRTTEKKITSEKMEEILVTAKEELQESVLEGVSQVIHNDEVLEGMVKLKNLIEESPKEIKGWRPSGIPSDDIIGHLQPVMTNIETNLLQLRKKLEAEIEKKRIFYKETESKAQALMREAPFCNHIMRSLP
;
A
#
# COMPACT_ATOMS: atom_id res chain seq x y z
N MET A 1 -15.37 -2.91 9.83
CA MET A 1 -15.45 -4.22 10.49
C MET A 1 -14.91 -4.04 11.89
N SER A 2 -15.71 -4.30 12.93
CA SER A 2 -15.22 -4.28 14.31
C SER A 2 -14.57 -5.62 14.65
N THR A 3 -13.64 -5.61 15.60
CA THR A 3 -12.99 -6.80 16.19
C THR A 3 -14.02 -7.83 16.63
N GLU A 4 -15.14 -7.34 17.16
CA GLU A 4 -16.29 -8.12 17.58
C GLU A 4 -16.91 -8.94 16.44
N SER A 5 -16.90 -8.46 15.20
CA SER A 5 -17.51 -9.22 14.08
C SER A 5 -16.69 -10.46 13.69
N LEU A 6 -15.35 -10.35 13.71
CA LEU A 6 -14.48 -11.50 13.42
C LEU A 6 -14.57 -12.50 14.57
N TYR A 7 -14.50 -12.01 15.81
CA TYR A 7 -14.59 -12.86 16.99
C TYR A 7 -15.95 -13.56 17.08
N ALA A 8 -17.05 -12.85 16.80
CA ALA A 8 -18.39 -13.44 16.76
C ALA A 8 -18.50 -14.50 15.66
N ALA A 9 -17.95 -14.25 14.46
CA ALA A 9 -17.97 -15.23 13.38
C ALA A 9 -17.20 -16.51 13.75
N VAL A 10 -16.01 -16.36 14.35
CA VAL A 10 -15.23 -17.51 14.81
C VAL A 10 -15.96 -18.25 15.93
N ASN A 11 -16.52 -17.54 16.90
CA ASN A 11 -17.26 -18.15 18.01
C ASN A 11 -18.48 -18.95 17.52
N GLU A 12 -19.24 -18.43 16.55
CA GLU A 12 -20.39 -19.15 15.99
C GLU A 12 -19.98 -20.42 15.24
N VAL A 13 -18.88 -20.38 14.48
CA VAL A 13 -18.34 -21.57 13.81
C VAL A 13 -17.84 -22.59 14.84
N LEU A 14 -17.14 -22.12 15.88
CA LEU A 14 -16.62 -22.95 16.95
C LEU A 14 -17.74 -23.65 17.73
N LYS A 15 -18.79 -22.94 18.11
CA LYS A 15 -19.96 -23.54 18.78
C LYS A 15 -20.55 -24.69 17.98
N LYS A 16 -20.68 -24.53 16.66
CA LYS A 16 -21.20 -25.60 15.77
C LYS A 16 -20.26 -26.80 15.71
N LEU A 17 -18.96 -26.56 15.50
CA LEU A 17 -17.95 -27.62 15.49
C LEU A 17 -17.92 -28.40 16.79
N VAL A 18 -17.94 -27.70 17.93
CA VAL A 18 -17.93 -28.30 19.26
C VAL A 18 -19.19 -29.12 19.50
N ALA A 19 -20.37 -28.64 19.06
CA ALA A 19 -21.61 -29.39 19.17
C ALA A 19 -21.62 -30.67 18.32
N GLU A 20 -21.06 -30.65 17.11
CA GLU A 20 -21.00 -31.82 16.22
C GLU A 20 -19.94 -32.86 16.63
N ALA A 21 -18.79 -32.38 17.11
CA ALA A 21 -17.66 -33.22 17.51
C ALA A 21 -17.89 -33.87 18.88
N ILE A 22 -18.38 -33.10 19.86
CA ILE A 22 -18.56 -33.53 21.25
C ILE A 22 -20.02 -33.91 21.50
N ALA A 23 -20.46 -34.98 20.83
CA ALA A 23 -21.79 -35.56 21.02
C ALA A 23 -21.76 -36.69 22.05
N ALA A 24 -22.66 -36.63 23.04
CA ALA A 24 -22.66 -37.55 24.19
C ALA A 24 -22.69 -39.03 23.81
N GLU A 25 -23.49 -39.38 22.81
CA GLU A 25 -23.59 -40.76 22.34
C GLU A 25 -22.28 -41.27 21.72
N LYS A 26 -21.57 -40.42 20.96
CA LYS A 26 -20.28 -40.76 20.36
C LYS A 26 -19.22 -40.94 21.46
N CYS A 27 -19.16 -40.00 22.40
CA CYS A 27 -18.21 -40.05 23.50
C CYS A 27 -18.46 -41.26 24.41
N MET A 28 -19.71 -41.59 24.75
CA MET A 28 -20.06 -42.81 25.49
C MET A 28 -19.60 -44.07 24.77
N LYS A 29 -19.86 -44.18 23.46
CA LYS A 29 -19.41 -45.34 22.67
C LYS A 29 -17.89 -45.49 22.69
N ILE A 30 -17.15 -44.39 22.57
CA ILE A 30 -15.68 -44.40 22.61
C ILE A 30 -15.19 -44.80 24.00
N VAL A 31 -15.70 -44.19 25.08
CA VAL A 31 -15.24 -44.50 26.44
C VAL A 31 -15.54 -45.96 26.82
N ASN A 32 -16.74 -46.45 26.52
CA ASN A 32 -17.09 -47.86 26.73
C ASN A 32 -16.16 -48.78 25.94
N ARG A 33 -15.83 -48.44 24.69
CA ARG A 33 -14.95 -49.25 23.83
C ARG A 33 -13.50 -49.25 24.32
N THR A 34 -13.01 -48.12 24.83
CA THR A 34 -11.59 -47.97 25.20
C THR A 34 -11.32 -48.40 26.64
N THR A 35 -12.28 -48.23 27.55
CA THR A 35 -12.09 -48.47 28.99
C THR A 35 -12.89 -49.63 29.55
N GLU A 36 -13.82 -50.20 28.77
CA GLU A 36 -14.78 -51.23 29.19
C GLU A 36 -15.70 -50.82 30.36
N LYS A 37 -15.62 -49.55 30.81
CA LYS A 37 -16.45 -49.02 31.90
C LYS A 37 -17.69 -48.35 31.34
N LYS A 38 -18.86 -48.74 31.86
CA LYS A 38 -20.12 -48.02 31.62
C LYS A 38 -20.18 -46.76 32.48
N ILE A 39 -20.19 -45.60 31.82
CA ILE A 39 -20.48 -44.31 32.44
C ILE A 39 -21.98 -44.02 32.28
N THR A 40 -22.60 -43.45 33.32
CA THR A 40 -24.00 -43.00 33.26
C THR A 40 -24.12 -41.79 32.34
N SER A 41 -25.25 -41.67 31.63
CA SER A 41 -25.48 -40.54 30.71
C SER A 41 -25.26 -39.18 31.38
N GLU A 42 -25.73 -39.04 32.62
CA GLU A 42 -25.63 -37.82 33.42
C GLU A 42 -24.17 -37.44 33.73
N LYS A 43 -23.34 -38.42 34.10
CA LYS A 43 -21.91 -38.17 34.34
C LYS A 43 -21.15 -37.87 33.05
N MET A 44 -21.55 -38.48 31.95
CA MET A 44 -20.98 -38.14 30.64
C MET A 44 -21.36 -36.72 30.24
N GLU A 45 -22.62 -36.32 30.39
CA GLU A 45 -23.05 -34.95 30.08
C GLU A 45 -22.28 -33.92 30.89
N GLU A 46 -22.07 -34.15 32.19
CA GLU A 46 -21.26 -33.27 33.04
C GLU A 46 -19.82 -33.11 32.51
N ILE A 47 -19.15 -34.22 32.17
CA ILE A 47 -17.79 -34.20 31.59
C ILE A 47 -17.78 -33.44 30.26
N LEU A 48 -18.80 -33.65 29.42
CA LEU A 48 -18.85 -33.02 28.10
C LEU A 48 -19.17 -31.55 28.17
N VAL A 49 -19.97 -31.08 29.14
CA VAL A 49 -20.17 -29.64 29.35
C VAL A 49 -18.84 -28.98 29.66
N THR A 50 -18.09 -29.49 30.65
CA THR A 50 -16.77 -28.95 31.01
C THR A 50 -15.80 -29.00 29.83
N ALA A 51 -15.72 -30.15 29.13
CA ALA A 51 -14.82 -30.28 27.98
C ALA A 51 -15.19 -29.34 26.82
N LYS A 52 -16.48 -29.07 26.61
CA LYS A 52 -16.95 -28.11 25.60
C LYS A 52 -16.55 -26.69 25.97
N GLU A 53 -16.75 -26.31 27.23
CA GLU A 53 -16.41 -24.98 27.73
C GLU A 53 -14.90 -24.73 27.68
N GLU A 54 -14.09 -25.65 28.21
CA GLU A 54 -12.62 -25.54 28.18
C GLU A 54 -12.08 -25.50 26.73
N LEU A 55 -12.63 -26.32 25.83
CA LEU A 55 -12.23 -26.29 24.43
C LEU A 55 -12.62 -24.97 23.77
N GLN A 56 -13.83 -24.45 24.06
CA GLN A 56 -14.27 -23.17 23.52
C GLN A 56 -13.39 -22.03 23.99
N GLU A 57 -13.13 -21.96 25.30
CA GLU A 57 -12.28 -20.94 25.91
C GLU A 57 -10.86 -21.00 25.36
N SER A 58 -10.25 -22.20 25.32
CA SER A 58 -8.89 -22.38 24.82
C SER A 58 -8.75 -21.98 23.34
N VAL A 59 -9.71 -22.36 22.48
CA VAL A 59 -9.67 -21.97 21.07
C VAL A 59 -9.90 -20.47 20.90
N LEU A 60 -10.84 -19.89 21.64
CA LEU A 60 -11.13 -18.45 21.57
C LEU A 60 -9.95 -17.61 22.07
N GLU A 61 -9.24 -18.07 23.09
CA GLU A 61 -8.02 -17.42 23.57
C GLU A 61 -6.90 -17.52 22.53
N GLY A 62 -6.68 -18.70 21.93
CA GLY A 62 -5.71 -18.86 20.84
C GLY A 62 -6.03 -17.97 19.64
N VAL A 63 -7.29 -17.87 19.24
CA VAL A 63 -7.74 -16.95 18.18
C VAL A 63 -7.51 -15.50 18.59
N SER A 64 -7.80 -15.13 19.84
CA SER A 64 -7.54 -13.78 20.34
C SER A 64 -6.06 -13.44 20.25
N GLN A 65 -5.17 -14.37 20.61
CA GLN A 65 -3.72 -14.18 20.49
C GLN A 65 -3.30 -13.98 19.03
N VAL A 66 -3.80 -14.78 18.08
CA VAL A 66 -3.52 -14.57 16.64
C VAL A 66 -3.99 -13.19 16.18
N ILE A 67 -5.21 -12.81 16.55
CA ILE A 67 -5.80 -11.51 16.17
C ILE A 67 -4.95 -10.34 16.69
N HIS A 68 -4.45 -10.42 17.93
CA HIS A 68 -3.68 -9.34 18.56
C HIS A 68 -2.21 -9.35 18.17
N ASN A 69 -1.55 -10.51 18.17
CA ASN A 69 -0.12 -10.62 17.95
C ASN A 69 0.26 -10.44 16.48
N ASP A 70 -0.58 -10.91 15.55
CA ASP A 70 -0.29 -10.83 14.11
C ASP A 70 -0.86 -9.55 13.47
N GLU A 71 -1.29 -8.58 14.29
CA GLU A 71 -1.86 -7.29 13.84
C GLU A 71 -3.00 -7.45 12.82
N VAL A 72 -3.73 -8.58 12.88
CA VAL A 72 -4.73 -8.97 11.87
C VAL A 72 -5.77 -7.89 11.66
N LEU A 73 -6.19 -7.24 12.75
CA LEU A 73 -7.19 -6.17 12.70
C LEU A 73 -6.68 -4.94 11.96
N GLU A 74 -5.44 -4.54 12.22
CA GLU A 74 -4.84 -3.41 11.52
C GLU A 74 -4.67 -3.74 10.03
N GLY A 75 -4.22 -4.96 9.71
CA GLY A 75 -4.15 -5.48 8.36
C GLY A 75 -5.50 -5.46 7.64
N MET A 76 -6.58 -5.90 8.31
CA MET A 76 -7.93 -5.88 7.76
C MET A 76 -8.46 -4.47 7.54
N VAL A 77 -8.17 -3.53 8.45
CA VAL A 77 -8.55 -2.12 8.29
C VAL A 77 -7.79 -1.48 7.12
N LYS A 78 -6.47 -1.68 7.02
CA LYS A 78 -5.67 -1.22 5.90
C LYS A 78 -6.18 -1.79 4.58
N LEU A 79 -6.49 -3.08 4.53
CA LEU A 79 -7.06 -3.74 3.34
C LEU A 79 -8.42 -3.16 2.97
N LYS A 80 -9.30 -2.90 3.94
CA LYS A 80 -10.60 -2.26 3.71
C LYS A 80 -10.42 -0.89 3.07
N ASN A 81 -9.54 -0.06 3.63
CA ASN A 81 -9.28 1.28 3.11
C ASN A 81 -8.73 1.21 1.68
N LEU A 82 -7.78 0.31 1.40
CA LEU A 82 -7.27 0.08 0.06
C LEU A 82 -8.37 -0.34 -0.93
N ILE A 83 -9.30 -1.20 -0.53
CA ILE A 83 -10.44 -1.62 -1.37
C ILE A 83 -11.38 -0.44 -1.64
N GLU A 84 -11.63 0.41 -0.63
CA GLU A 84 -12.52 1.58 -0.75
C GLU A 84 -11.91 2.71 -1.59
N GLU A 85 -10.59 2.89 -1.52
CA GLU A 85 -9.84 3.85 -2.34
C GLU A 85 -9.60 3.36 -3.78
N SER A 86 -9.71 2.05 -4.01
CA SER A 86 -9.42 1.46 -5.33
C SER A 86 -10.54 1.74 -6.34
N PRO A 87 -10.20 2.24 -7.54
CA PRO A 87 -11.18 2.42 -8.60
C PRO A 87 -11.68 1.05 -9.10
N LYS A 88 -13.01 0.83 -9.02
CA LYS A 88 -13.66 -0.45 -9.32
C LYS A 88 -13.48 -0.96 -10.74
N GLU A 89 -13.21 -0.04 -11.68
CA GLU A 89 -13.16 -0.33 -13.11
C GLU A 89 -11.75 -0.69 -13.60
N ILE A 90 -10.72 -0.46 -12.77
CA ILE A 90 -9.33 -0.68 -13.16
C ILE A 90 -8.89 -2.04 -12.63
N LYS A 91 -8.46 -2.92 -13.54
CA LYS A 91 -7.75 -4.14 -13.13
C LYS A 91 -6.43 -3.74 -12.49
N GLY A 92 -6.30 -4.01 -11.19
CA GLY A 92 -5.03 -3.86 -10.49
C GLY A 92 -3.96 -4.74 -11.12
N TRP A 93 -2.74 -4.21 -11.19
CA TRP A 93 -1.57 -4.96 -11.64
C TRP A 93 -1.36 -6.21 -10.77
N ARG A 94 -0.80 -7.26 -11.37
CA ARG A 94 -0.44 -8.51 -10.70
C ARG A 94 0.99 -8.88 -11.12
N PRO A 95 1.82 -9.42 -10.21
CA PRO A 95 3.13 -9.92 -10.56
C PRO A 95 3.04 -10.92 -11.71
N SER A 96 3.85 -10.70 -12.74
CA SER A 96 3.96 -11.60 -13.90
C SER A 96 4.67 -12.90 -13.54
N GLY A 97 5.48 -12.88 -12.46
CA GLY A 97 6.41 -13.96 -12.13
C GLY A 97 7.74 -13.85 -12.87
N ILE A 98 7.93 -12.78 -13.65
CA ILE A 98 9.19 -12.45 -14.32
C ILE A 98 9.80 -11.25 -13.60
N PRO A 99 10.87 -11.44 -12.79
CA PRO A 99 11.40 -10.38 -11.94
C PRO A 99 11.81 -9.11 -12.69
N SER A 100 12.34 -9.23 -13.92
CA SER A 100 12.70 -8.06 -14.73
C SER A 100 11.48 -7.19 -15.04
N ASP A 101 10.38 -7.82 -15.43
CA ASP A 101 9.16 -7.12 -15.85
C ASP A 101 8.47 -6.49 -14.65
N ASP A 102 8.46 -7.21 -13.52
CA ASP A 102 7.86 -6.73 -12.26
C ASP A 102 8.62 -5.52 -11.69
N ILE A 103 9.96 -5.57 -11.72
CA ILE A 103 10.81 -4.45 -11.30
C ILE A 103 10.63 -3.25 -12.25
N ILE A 104 10.64 -3.46 -13.56
CA ILE A 104 10.43 -2.38 -14.54
C ILE A 104 9.06 -1.72 -14.31
N GLY A 105 8.01 -2.50 -14.08
CA GLY A 105 6.67 -1.97 -13.78
C GLY A 105 6.64 -1.04 -12.57
N HIS A 106 7.42 -1.34 -11.52
CA HIS A 106 7.56 -0.48 -10.34
C HIS A 106 8.44 0.75 -10.58
N LEU A 107 9.47 0.65 -11.41
CA LEU A 107 10.40 1.75 -11.69
C LEU A 107 9.85 2.74 -12.75
N GLN A 108 8.96 2.28 -13.62
CA GLN A 108 8.43 3.07 -14.74
C GLN A 108 7.85 4.44 -14.31
N PRO A 109 7.03 4.56 -13.25
CA PRO A 109 6.51 5.86 -12.82
C PRO A 109 7.61 6.81 -12.36
N VAL A 110 8.64 6.29 -11.67
CA VAL A 110 9.79 7.08 -11.20
C VAL A 110 10.60 7.57 -12.40
N MET A 111 10.89 6.68 -13.36
CA MET A 111 11.61 7.03 -14.58
C MET A 111 10.85 8.09 -15.40
N THR A 112 9.53 7.92 -15.55
CA THR A 112 8.67 8.87 -16.27
C THR A 112 8.65 10.25 -15.60
N ASN A 113 8.62 10.29 -14.26
CA ASN A 113 8.71 11.55 -13.52
C ASN A 113 10.05 12.25 -13.73
N ILE A 114 11.16 11.51 -13.65
CA ILE A 114 12.51 12.03 -13.91
C ILE A 114 12.61 12.58 -15.34
N GLU A 115 12.14 11.82 -16.34
CA GLU A 115 12.13 12.23 -17.74
C GLU A 115 11.33 13.54 -17.93
N THR A 116 10.14 13.61 -17.33
CA THR A 116 9.30 14.81 -17.37
C THR A 116 10.02 16.03 -16.78
N ASN A 117 10.69 15.86 -15.63
CA ASN A 117 11.44 16.93 -14.98
C ASN A 117 12.64 17.40 -15.81
N LEU A 118 13.37 16.47 -16.43
CA LEU A 118 14.49 16.79 -17.32
C LEU A 118 14.02 17.53 -18.58
N LEU A 119 12.89 17.13 -19.16
CA LEU A 119 12.28 17.83 -20.29
C LEU A 119 11.87 19.26 -19.91
N GLN A 120 11.30 19.47 -18.72
CA GLN A 120 10.97 20.80 -18.22
C GLN A 120 12.23 21.65 -18.01
N LEU A 121 13.28 21.08 -17.43
CA LEU A 121 14.56 21.78 -17.22
C LEU A 121 15.19 22.17 -18.55
N ARG A 122 15.18 21.27 -19.55
CA ARG A 122 15.67 21.55 -20.89
C ARG A 122 14.94 22.74 -21.51
N LYS A 123 13.61 22.75 -21.46
CA LYS A 123 12.80 23.89 -21.97
C LYS A 123 13.14 25.21 -21.28
N LYS A 124 13.39 25.20 -19.97
CA LYS A 124 13.80 26.41 -19.24
C LYS A 124 15.15 26.92 -19.72
N LEU A 125 16.14 26.03 -19.86
CA LEU A 125 17.47 26.38 -20.35
C LEU A 125 17.44 26.89 -21.79
N GLU A 126 16.66 26.26 -22.67
CA GLU A 126 16.46 26.73 -24.05
C GLU A 126 15.88 28.16 -24.08
N ALA A 127 14.89 28.46 -23.24
CA ALA A 127 14.31 29.80 -23.14
C ALA A 127 15.32 30.84 -22.61
N GLU A 128 16.17 30.48 -21.65
CA GLU A 128 17.23 31.37 -21.15
C GLU A 128 18.31 31.63 -22.19
N ILE A 129 18.72 30.61 -22.93
CA ILE A 129 19.67 30.75 -24.04
C ILE A 129 19.11 31.71 -25.08
N GLU A 130 17.83 31.58 -25.44
CA GLU A 130 17.21 32.45 -26.43
C GLU A 130 17.13 33.90 -25.94
N LYS A 131 16.74 34.13 -24.67
CA LYS A 131 16.79 35.46 -24.06
C LYS A 131 18.18 36.07 -24.12
N LYS A 132 19.23 35.29 -23.80
CA LYS A 132 20.62 35.76 -23.88
C LYS A 132 21.05 36.07 -25.30
N ARG A 133 20.66 35.26 -26.29
CA ARG A 133 20.94 35.52 -27.72
C ARG A 133 20.35 36.84 -28.18
N ILE A 134 19.08 37.09 -27.85
CA ILE A 134 18.41 38.36 -28.16
C ILE A 134 19.16 39.53 -27.52
N PHE A 135 19.48 39.43 -26.22
CA PHE A 135 20.23 40.46 -25.50
C PHE A 135 21.60 40.78 -26.14
N TYR A 136 22.36 39.76 -26.53
CA TYR A 136 23.65 39.96 -27.19
C TYR A 136 23.51 40.64 -28.55
N LYS A 137 22.52 40.22 -29.35
CA LYS A 137 22.26 40.82 -30.66
C LYS A 137 21.86 42.30 -30.56
N GLU A 138 21.02 42.65 -29.58
CA GLU A 138 20.66 44.04 -29.30
C GLU A 138 21.87 44.87 -28.84
N THR A 139 22.69 44.30 -27.97
CA THR A 139 23.90 44.96 -27.45
C THR A 139 24.92 45.19 -28.56
N GLU A 140 25.13 44.19 -29.42
CA GLU A 140 25.98 44.30 -30.60
C GLU A 140 25.46 45.38 -31.56
N SER A 141 24.15 45.39 -31.83
CA SER A 141 23.52 46.42 -32.68
C SER A 141 23.71 47.83 -32.12
N LYS A 142 23.56 48.01 -30.80
CA LYS A 142 23.81 49.29 -30.11
C LYS A 142 25.28 49.70 -30.19
N ALA A 143 26.21 48.78 -29.96
CA ALA A 143 27.64 49.06 -30.06
C ALA A 143 28.03 49.47 -31.48
N GLN A 144 27.52 48.78 -32.50
CA GLN A 144 27.76 49.14 -33.90
C GLN A 144 27.17 50.52 -34.25
N ALA A 145 25.99 50.87 -33.73
CA ALA A 145 25.41 52.20 -33.92
C ALA A 145 26.29 53.31 -33.30
N LEU A 146 26.73 53.13 -32.05
CA LEU A 146 27.64 54.06 -31.37
C LEU A 146 28.97 54.23 -32.12
N MET A 147 29.54 53.14 -32.66
CA MET A 147 30.76 53.20 -33.46
C MET A 147 30.58 53.98 -34.77
N ARG A 148 29.39 53.96 -35.38
CA ARG A 148 29.08 54.77 -36.57
C ARG A 148 28.90 56.25 -36.26
N GLU A 149 28.48 56.59 -35.04
CA GLU A 149 28.33 57.98 -34.57
C GLU A 149 29.65 58.59 -34.06
N ALA A 150 30.59 57.77 -33.58
CA ALA A 150 31.88 58.22 -33.06
C ALA A 150 32.74 59.09 -34.02
N PRO A 151 32.77 58.90 -35.36
CA PRO A 151 33.48 59.78 -36.28
C PRO A 151 32.92 61.21 -36.29
N PHE A 152 31.61 61.40 -36.04
CA PHE A 152 31.00 62.72 -36.02
C PHE A 152 31.45 63.56 -34.81
N CYS A 153 31.62 62.96 -33.64
CA CYS A 153 32.11 63.68 -32.45
C CYS A 153 33.59 64.07 -32.58
N ASN A 154 34.43 63.24 -33.22
CA ASN A 154 35.84 63.54 -33.42
C ASN A 154 36.08 64.67 -34.44
N HIS A 155 35.18 64.85 -35.42
CA HIS A 155 35.26 65.97 -36.35
C HIS A 155 34.80 67.30 -35.75
N ILE A 156 33.83 67.28 -34.82
CA ILE A 156 33.40 68.50 -34.12
C ILE A 156 34.48 68.98 -33.14
N MET A 157 35.17 68.07 -32.44
CA MET A 157 36.26 68.42 -31.50
C MET A 157 37.52 69.00 -32.17
N ARG A 158 37.82 68.64 -33.43
CA ARG A 158 38.97 69.19 -34.18
C ARG A 158 38.69 70.53 -34.87
N SER A 159 37.44 71.02 -34.81
CA SER A 159 37.00 72.23 -35.50
C SER A 159 36.82 73.44 -34.58
N LEU A 160 37.41 73.41 -33.38
CA LEU A 160 37.46 74.57 -32.50
C LEU A 160 38.85 75.23 -32.62
N PRO A 161 38.90 76.57 -32.77
CA PRO A 161 40.09 77.33 -33.17
C PRO A 161 41.22 77.33 -32.14
#